data_AF-A0A2T5MHT1-F1
#
_entry.id   AF-A0A2T5MHT1-F1
#
_cell.length_a   1.000
_cell.length_b   1.000
_cell.length_c   1.000
_cell.angle_alpha   90.00
_cell.angle_beta   90.00
_cell.angle_gamma   90.00
#
_symmetry.space_group_name_H-M   'P 1'
#
loop_
_entity.id
_entity.type
_entity.pdbx_description
1 polymer ?
#
loop_
_entity_poly.entity_id
_entity_poly.type
_entity_poly.pdbx_seq_one_letter_code
_entity_poly.pdbx_strand_id
1 'polypeptide(L)'
;MSDNIETEIIEQPEGPVGPEAEIAALKAQLVEAEAKVAAARDAQLRGAAEAENTRRRLERDADSTRKYASEKLLGDLLAITDSLELGIKASEAPDAQVQALVEGMQLTYRQLMAFMEKNGVRTVDPIGEAFNPDAHQAMTMVESADVAPNHVMAVMQKGYKLHERLLRPAMVVVAKAPAQS
;
A
#
# COMPACT_ATOMS: atom_id res chain seq x y z
N MET A 1 14.68 25.29 47.86
CA MET A 1 13.59 26.24 48.12
C MET A 1 12.31 25.48 47.90
N SER A 2 11.73 25.07 49.03
CA SER A 2 10.55 24.24 49.12
C SER A 2 9.34 25.17 49.12
N ASP A 3 8.48 25.09 48.12
CA ASP A 3 7.18 25.77 48.17
C ASP A 3 6.11 24.76 48.60
N ASN A 4 5.62 25.00 49.81
CA ASN A 4 4.46 24.41 50.45
C ASN A 4 3.22 24.60 49.54
N ILE A 5 2.60 23.51 49.13
CA ILE A 5 1.22 23.52 48.65
C ILE A 5 0.34 23.37 49.90
N GLU A 6 -0.22 24.48 50.37
CA GLU A 6 -1.22 24.50 51.43
C GLU A 6 -2.43 23.66 51.01
N THR A 7 -2.67 22.59 51.77
CA THR A 7 -3.85 21.74 51.64
C THR A 7 -5.00 22.46 52.33
N GLU A 8 -5.90 23.06 51.55
CA GLU A 8 -7.09 23.71 52.06
C GLU A 8 -8.07 22.62 52.54
N ILE A 9 -8.08 22.39 53.85
CA ILE A 9 -8.99 21.47 54.54
C ILE A 9 -10.38 22.12 54.50
N ILE A 10 -11.27 21.59 53.65
CA ILE A 10 -12.68 21.95 53.66
C ILE A 10 -13.31 21.32 54.91
N GLU A 11 -13.49 22.13 55.95
CA GLU A 11 -14.25 21.79 57.16
C GLU A 11 -15.68 21.37 56.77
N GLN A 12 -16.03 20.12 57.05
CA GLN A 12 -17.43 19.68 57.04
C GLN A 12 -18.10 20.17 58.33
N PRO A 13 -19.30 20.78 58.27
CA PRO A 13 -20.00 21.15 59.49
C PRO A 13 -20.57 19.90 60.16
N GLU A 14 -19.95 19.48 61.27
CA GLU A 14 -20.53 18.52 62.21
C GLU A 14 -21.62 19.20 63.05
N GLY A 15 -22.88 18.93 62.70
CA GLY A 15 -24.06 19.18 63.53
C GLY A 15 -25.12 18.12 63.24
N PRO A 16 -26.02 17.77 64.17
CA PRO A 16 -26.99 16.70 63.96
C PRO A 16 -28.00 17.16 62.90
N VAL A 17 -27.79 16.73 61.67
CA VAL A 17 -28.70 16.96 60.56
C VAL A 17 -29.95 16.12 60.86
N GLY A 18 -31.05 16.77 61.21
CA GLY A 18 -32.33 16.06 61.38
C GLY A 18 -32.68 15.31 60.08
N PRO A 19 -33.44 14.20 60.16
CA PRO A 19 -33.72 13.32 59.01
C PRO A 19 -34.29 14.06 57.79
N GLU A 20 -34.97 15.19 57.98
CA GLU A 20 -35.50 16.02 56.90
C GLU A 20 -34.43 16.71 56.05
N ALA A 21 -33.33 17.18 56.66
CA ALA A 21 -32.26 17.86 55.95
C ALA A 21 -31.34 16.87 55.20
N GLU A 22 -31.17 15.65 55.74
CA GLU A 22 -30.49 14.56 55.03
C GLU A 22 -31.30 14.09 53.81
N ILE A 23 -32.63 13.95 53.97
CA ILE A 23 -33.55 13.65 52.85
C ILE A 23 -33.50 14.73 51.77
N ALA A 24 -33.42 16.01 52.14
CA ALA A 24 -33.31 17.11 51.19
C ALA A 24 -31.98 17.05 50.41
N ALA A 25 -30.86 16.78 51.10
CA ALA A 25 -29.55 16.62 50.46
C ALA A 25 -29.51 15.42 49.49
N LEU A 26 -30.06 14.27 49.90
CA LEU A 26 -30.15 13.08 49.05
C LEU A 26 -31.03 13.32 47.82
N LYS A 27 -32.14 14.05 47.95
CA LYS A 27 -32.99 14.43 46.81
C LYS A 27 -32.25 15.34 45.83
N ALA A 28 -31.46 16.30 46.32
CA ALA A 28 -30.65 17.17 45.47
C ALA A 28 -29.59 16.37 44.70
N GLN A 29 -28.88 15.46 45.37
CA GLN A 29 -27.91 14.57 44.74
C GLN A 29 -28.54 13.63 43.70
N LEU A 30 -29.75 13.12 43.97
CA LEU A 30 -30.49 12.28 43.03
C LEU A 30 -30.82 13.04 41.74
N VAL A 31 -31.34 14.26 41.86
CA VAL A 31 -31.65 15.12 40.70
C VAL A 31 -30.39 15.44 39.90
N GLU A 32 -29.27 15.76 40.56
CA GLU A 32 -28.00 16.01 39.89
C GLU A 32 -27.47 14.76 39.16
N ALA A 33 -27.56 13.59 39.80
CA ALA A 33 -27.14 12.32 39.20
C ALA A 33 -28.00 11.96 37.98
N GLU A 34 -29.32 12.14 38.07
CA GLU A 34 -30.25 11.92 36.95
C GLU A 34 -29.94 12.85 35.77
N ALA A 35 -29.64 14.13 36.04
CA ALA A 35 -29.24 15.09 35.02
C ALA A 35 -27.91 14.70 34.34
N LYS A 36 -26.91 14.26 35.12
CA LYS A 36 -25.63 13.75 34.59
C LYS A 36 -25.82 12.51 33.73
N VAL A 37 -26.66 11.57 34.15
CA VAL A 37 -26.98 10.35 33.38
C VAL A 37 -27.70 10.71 32.08
N ALA A 38 -28.64 11.66 32.11
CA ALA A 38 -29.32 12.13 30.90
C ALA A 38 -28.34 12.76 29.90
N ALA A 39 -27.47 13.66 30.38
CA ALA A 39 -26.44 14.29 29.55
C ALA A 39 -25.43 13.27 28.97
N ALA A 40 -25.01 12.29 29.76
CA ALA A 40 -24.10 11.24 29.32
C ALA A 40 -24.74 10.32 28.27
N ARG A 41 -26.02 9.94 28.45
CA ARG A 41 -26.76 9.13 27.47
C ARG A 41 -26.95 9.87 26.15
N ASP A 42 -27.28 11.14 26.22
CA ASP A 42 -27.43 12.00 25.05
C ASP A 42 -26.08 12.18 24.30
N ALA A 43 -24.99 12.40 25.03
CA ALA A 43 -23.64 12.41 24.45
C ALA A 43 -23.26 11.06 23.82
N GLN A 44 -23.59 9.94 24.48
CA GLN A 44 -23.33 8.60 23.96
C GLN A 44 -24.12 8.32 22.68
N LEU A 45 -25.41 8.68 22.63
CA LEU A 45 -26.26 8.51 21.44
C LEU A 45 -25.75 9.35 20.26
N ARG A 46 -25.36 10.60 20.52
CA ARG A 46 -24.71 11.44 19.50
C ARG A 46 -23.40 10.82 19.00
N GLY A 47 -22.53 10.39 19.91
CA GLY A 47 -21.27 9.75 19.56
C GLY A 47 -21.48 8.47 18.74
N ALA A 48 -22.46 7.65 19.09
CA ALA A 48 -22.82 6.45 18.33
C ALA A 48 -23.33 6.79 16.92
N ALA A 49 -24.14 7.84 16.79
CA ALA A 49 -24.63 8.31 15.49
C ALA A 49 -23.49 8.87 14.61
N GLU A 50 -22.57 9.65 15.19
CA GLU A 50 -21.39 10.17 14.48
C GLU A 50 -20.44 9.06 14.02
N ALA A 51 -20.24 8.03 14.86
CA ALA A 51 -19.44 6.86 14.53
C ALA A 51 -20.06 6.07 13.37
N GLU A 52 -21.38 5.83 13.40
CA GLU A 52 -22.09 5.13 12.32
C GLU A 52 -22.07 5.94 11.01
N ASN A 53 -22.28 7.26 11.08
CA ASN A 53 -22.19 8.14 9.91
C ASN A 53 -20.78 8.14 9.31
N THR A 54 -19.74 8.16 10.16
CA THR A 54 -18.36 8.07 9.72
C THR A 54 -18.04 6.71 9.12
N ARG A 55 -18.47 5.62 9.74
CA ARG A 55 -18.32 4.25 9.20
C ARG A 55 -18.92 4.15 7.79
N ARG A 56 -20.17 4.58 7.62
CA ARG A 56 -20.85 4.58 6.31
C ARG A 56 -20.15 5.46 5.28
N ARG A 57 -19.56 6.58 5.69
CA ARG A 57 -18.77 7.44 4.78
C ARG A 57 -17.51 6.72 4.35
N LEU A 58 -16.75 6.18 5.29
CA LEU A 58 -15.51 5.45 5.02
C LEU A 58 -15.73 4.21 4.14
N GLU A 59 -16.84 3.49 4.33
CA GLU A 59 -17.21 2.35 3.47
C GLU A 59 -17.44 2.80 2.02
N ARG A 60 -18.19 3.89 1.81
CA ARG A 60 -18.39 4.45 0.46
C ARG A 60 -17.09 4.94 -0.16
N ASP A 61 -16.25 5.61 0.62
CA ASP A 61 -14.96 6.11 0.14
C ASP A 61 -14.02 4.95 -0.20
N ALA A 62 -14.00 3.88 0.60
CA ALA A 62 -13.24 2.68 0.32
C ALA A 62 -13.72 1.97 -0.95
N ASP A 63 -15.03 1.86 -1.15
CA ASP A 63 -15.60 1.26 -2.35
C ASP A 63 -15.33 2.10 -3.60
N SER A 64 -15.44 3.42 -3.50
CA SER A 64 -15.03 4.34 -4.57
C SER A 64 -13.54 4.19 -4.90
N THR A 65 -12.68 4.21 -3.88
CA THR A 65 -11.24 4.05 -4.05
C THR A 65 -10.90 2.74 -4.73
N ARG A 66 -11.53 1.62 -4.33
CA ARG A 66 -11.34 0.32 -4.98
C ARG A 66 -11.80 0.33 -6.43
N LYS A 67 -12.97 0.93 -6.71
CA LYS A 67 -13.54 0.98 -8.05
C LYS A 67 -12.67 1.79 -9.02
N TYR A 68 -12.05 2.87 -8.55
CA TYR A 68 -11.26 3.80 -9.36
C TYR A 68 -9.74 3.68 -9.14
N ALA A 69 -9.26 2.69 -8.37
CA ALA A 69 -7.84 2.49 -8.06
C ALA A 69 -6.95 2.40 -9.31
N SER A 70 -7.47 1.77 -10.36
CA SER A 70 -6.74 1.57 -11.62
C SER A 70 -6.97 2.67 -12.66
N GLU A 71 -7.81 3.68 -12.38
CA GLU A 71 -8.22 4.68 -13.38
C GLU A 71 -7.00 5.41 -13.98
N LYS A 72 -6.12 5.91 -13.12
CA LYS A 72 -4.88 6.58 -13.54
C LYS A 72 -3.96 5.64 -14.35
N LEU A 73 -3.81 4.40 -13.90
CA LEU A 73 -2.99 3.39 -14.57
C LEU A 73 -3.52 3.07 -15.96
N LEU A 74 -4.84 2.88 -16.09
CA LEU A 74 -5.50 2.63 -17.36
C LEU A 74 -5.38 3.84 -18.29
N GLY A 75 -5.58 5.05 -17.77
CA GLY A 75 -5.41 6.29 -18.55
C GLY A 75 -4.00 6.44 -19.12
N ASP A 76 -2.96 6.20 -18.31
CA ASP A 76 -1.57 6.23 -18.78
C ASP A 76 -1.28 5.10 -19.80
N LEU A 77 -1.92 3.93 -19.67
CA LEU A 77 -1.76 2.80 -20.59
C LEU A 77 -2.36 3.07 -21.98
N LEU A 78 -3.39 3.91 -22.09
CA LEU A 78 -4.04 4.24 -23.37
C LEU A 78 -3.03 4.80 -24.39
N ALA A 79 -2.09 5.64 -23.97
CA ALA A 79 -1.08 6.20 -24.87
C ALA A 79 -0.18 5.13 -25.53
N ILE A 80 0.06 4.02 -24.82
CA ILE A 80 0.82 2.87 -25.36
C ILE A 80 -0.06 2.11 -26.35
N THR A 81 -1.34 1.91 -26.02
CA THR A 81 -2.32 1.30 -26.94
C THR A 81 -2.43 2.09 -28.24
N ASP A 82 -2.54 3.42 -28.17
CA ASP A 82 -2.60 4.30 -29.35
C ASP A 82 -1.35 4.14 -30.23
N SER A 83 -0.17 4.02 -29.59
CA SER A 83 1.10 3.81 -30.29
C SER A 83 1.17 2.43 -30.96
N LEU A 84 0.62 1.40 -30.31
CA LEU A 84 0.49 0.05 -30.91
C LEU A 84 -0.46 0.06 -32.10
N GLU A 85 -1.63 0.69 -31.99
CA GLU A 85 -2.60 0.79 -33.06
C GLU A 85 -2.02 1.52 -34.29
N LEU A 86 -1.25 2.59 -34.05
CA LEU A 86 -0.53 3.30 -35.10
C LEU A 86 0.49 2.38 -35.80
N GLY A 87 1.25 1.60 -35.04
CA GLY A 87 2.20 0.64 -35.57
C GLY A 87 1.54 -0.47 -36.41
N ILE A 88 0.38 -0.98 -35.97
CA ILE A 88 -0.40 -1.97 -36.71
C ILE A 88 -0.87 -1.38 -38.04
N LYS A 89 -1.48 -0.19 -38.03
CA LYS A 89 -1.92 0.49 -39.26
C LYS A 89 -0.76 0.72 -40.23
N ALA A 90 0.41 1.12 -39.73
CA ALA A 90 1.61 1.30 -40.55
C ALA A 90 2.10 -0.02 -41.17
N SER A 91 1.88 -1.16 -40.51
CA SER A 91 2.27 -2.49 -41.03
C SER A 91 1.39 -2.99 -42.16
N GLU A 92 0.18 -2.46 -42.30
CA GLU A 92 -0.77 -2.81 -43.37
C GLU A 92 -0.52 -2.00 -44.66
N ALA A 93 0.38 -1.01 -44.62
CA ALA A 93 0.71 -0.20 -45.78
C ALA A 93 1.41 -1.03 -46.87
N PRO A 94 1.10 -0.84 -48.17
CA PRO A 94 1.72 -1.58 -49.28
C PRO A 94 3.24 -1.46 -49.35
N ASP A 95 3.79 -0.37 -48.83
CA ASP A 95 5.20 0.00 -48.79
C ASP A 95 5.81 -0.12 -47.38
N ALA A 96 5.15 -0.84 -46.47
CA ALA A 96 5.61 -1.02 -45.09
C ALA A 96 7.04 -1.56 -45.04
N GLN A 97 7.95 -0.78 -44.46
CA GLN A 97 9.34 -1.17 -44.27
C GLN A 97 9.49 -1.89 -42.94
N VAL A 98 10.01 -3.12 -42.98
CA VAL A 98 10.27 -3.93 -41.77
C VAL A 98 11.10 -3.16 -40.74
N GLN A 99 12.11 -2.40 -41.20
CA GLN A 99 12.96 -1.60 -40.31
C GLN A 99 12.18 -0.51 -39.55
N ALA A 100 11.28 0.20 -40.23
CA ALA A 100 10.43 1.22 -39.60
C ALA A 100 9.46 0.60 -38.57
N LEU A 101 8.94 -0.61 -38.85
CA LEU A 101 8.11 -1.35 -37.91
C LEU A 101 8.89 -1.78 -36.65
N VAL A 102 10.12 -2.26 -36.82
CA VAL A 102 11.01 -2.61 -35.70
C VAL A 102 11.30 -1.38 -34.84
N GLU A 103 11.60 -0.23 -35.45
CA GLU A 103 11.85 1.02 -34.73
C GLU A 103 10.61 1.51 -33.97
N GLY A 104 9.43 1.44 -34.58
CA GLY A 104 8.16 1.74 -33.93
C GLY A 104 7.90 0.83 -32.73
N MET A 105 8.09 -0.48 -32.89
CA MET A 105 7.94 -1.45 -31.81
C MET A 105 8.92 -1.21 -30.67
N GLN A 106 10.18 -0.86 -30.97
CA GLN A 106 11.16 -0.48 -29.95
C GLN A 106 10.76 0.79 -29.20
N LEU A 107 10.17 1.78 -29.90
CA LEU A 107 9.66 3.00 -29.26
C LEU A 107 8.51 2.66 -28.29
N THR A 108 7.54 1.87 -28.73
CA THR A 108 6.44 1.41 -27.89
C THR A 108 6.93 0.61 -26.69
N TYR A 109 7.92 -0.27 -26.88
CA TYR A 109 8.53 -1.00 -25.77
C TYR A 109 9.18 -0.05 -24.75
N ARG A 110 9.93 0.97 -25.20
CA ARG A 110 10.50 1.98 -24.30
C ARG A 110 9.42 2.75 -23.53
N GLN A 111 8.32 3.12 -24.19
CA GLN A 111 7.18 3.77 -23.53
C GLN A 111 6.56 2.87 -22.47
N LEU A 112 6.37 1.57 -22.76
CA LEU A 112 5.86 0.60 -21.80
C LEU A 112 6.79 0.46 -20.58
N MET A 113 8.10 0.36 -20.79
CA MET A 113 9.07 0.27 -19.70
C MET A 113 9.06 1.53 -18.83
N ALA A 114 9.00 2.72 -19.44
CA ALA A 114 8.88 3.98 -18.72
C ALA A 114 7.57 4.09 -17.93
N PHE A 115 6.45 3.60 -18.50
CA PHE A 115 5.17 3.51 -17.81
C PHE A 115 5.23 2.58 -16.59
N MET A 116 5.86 1.40 -16.73
CA MET A 116 6.06 0.47 -15.64
C MET A 116 6.85 1.11 -14.51
N GLU A 117 7.98 1.75 -14.82
CA GLU A 117 8.84 2.43 -13.84
C GLU A 117 8.12 3.59 -13.13
N LYS A 118 7.39 4.44 -13.88
CA LYS A 118 6.56 5.53 -13.34
C LYS A 118 5.54 5.03 -12.31
N ASN A 119 5.02 3.82 -12.50
CA ASN A 119 4.05 3.19 -11.60
C ASN A 119 4.70 2.26 -10.57
N GLY A 120 6.01 2.39 -10.35
CA GLY A 120 6.73 1.69 -9.30
C GLY A 120 7.14 0.25 -9.64
N VAL A 121 6.94 -0.18 -10.88
CA VAL A 121 7.39 -1.50 -11.33
C VAL A 121 8.83 -1.42 -11.82
N ARG A 122 9.73 -2.18 -11.20
CA ARG A 122 11.12 -2.33 -11.62
C ARG A 122 11.39 -3.70 -12.21
N THR A 123 12.22 -3.74 -13.24
CA THR A 123 12.65 -4.98 -13.88
C THR A 123 13.80 -5.61 -13.09
N VAL A 124 13.74 -6.93 -12.97
CA VAL A 124 14.81 -7.76 -12.39
C VAL A 124 15.46 -8.52 -13.55
N ASP A 125 16.65 -8.06 -13.94
CA ASP A 125 17.42 -8.61 -15.07
C ASP A 125 18.87 -8.88 -14.64
N PRO A 126 19.09 -9.92 -13.80
CA PRO A 126 20.32 -10.09 -13.02
C PRO A 126 21.47 -10.71 -13.83
N ILE A 127 21.58 -10.47 -15.14
CA ILE A 127 22.66 -11.06 -15.95
C ILE A 127 24.02 -10.61 -15.38
N GLY A 128 24.87 -11.58 -15.04
CA GLY A 128 26.19 -11.35 -14.45
C GLY A 128 26.18 -11.10 -12.93
N GLU A 129 25.00 -11.01 -12.30
CA GLU A 129 24.88 -10.85 -10.84
C GLU A 129 24.90 -12.20 -10.11
N ALA A 130 25.19 -12.18 -8.81
CA ALA A 130 25.07 -13.35 -7.96
C ALA A 130 23.62 -13.86 -7.91
N PHE A 131 23.43 -15.18 -7.91
CA PHE A 131 22.11 -15.76 -7.78
C PHE A 131 21.50 -15.44 -6.40
N ASN A 132 20.30 -14.85 -6.41
CA ASN A 132 19.52 -14.55 -5.22
C ASN A 132 18.19 -15.35 -5.24
N PRO A 133 18.00 -16.35 -4.38
CA PRO A 133 16.76 -17.13 -4.31
C PRO A 133 15.49 -16.31 -4.04
N ASP A 134 15.60 -15.14 -3.39
CA ASP A 134 14.45 -14.28 -3.07
C ASP A 134 13.90 -13.56 -4.29
N ALA A 135 14.68 -13.41 -5.36
CA ALA A 135 14.30 -12.66 -6.56
C ALA A 135 14.46 -13.47 -7.86
N HIS A 136 15.20 -14.57 -7.83
CA HIS A 136 15.56 -15.36 -9.01
C HIS A 136 15.12 -16.82 -8.84
N GLN A 137 14.67 -17.41 -9.94
CA GLN A 137 14.32 -18.83 -10.04
C GLN A 137 15.31 -19.49 -11.00
N ALA A 138 16.21 -20.32 -10.46
CA ALA A 138 17.16 -21.07 -11.26
C ALA A 138 16.44 -22.19 -12.02
N MET A 139 16.45 -22.11 -13.35
CA MET A 139 15.83 -23.12 -14.22
C MET A 139 16.78 -24.28 -14.52
N THR A 140 18.06 -23.96 -14.68
CA THR A 140 19.12 -24.93 -14.94
C THR A 140 20.47 -24.37 -14.50
N MET A 141 21.44 -25.27 -14.33
CA MET A 141 22.82 -24.95 -14.02
C MET A 141 23.74 -25.44 -15.14
N VAL A 142 24.59 -24.57 -15.66
CA VAL A 142 25.49 -24.86 -16.78
C VAL A 142 26.94 -24.62 -16.38
N GLU A 143 27.84 -25.49 -16.84
CA GLU A 143 29.28 -25.32 -16.62
C GLU A 143 29.76 -24.12 -17.42
N SER A 144 30.43 -23.20 -16.75
CA SER A 144 31.02 -22.03 -17.40
C SER A 144 32.37 -21.75 -16.76
N ALA A 145 33.36 -21.49 -17.61
CA ALA A 145 34.64 -20.92 -17.20
C ALA A 145 34.62 -19.38 -17.25
N ASP A 146 33.63 -18.79 -17.94
CA ASP A 146 33.54 -17.36 -18.21
C ASP A 146 32.79 -16.60 -17.10
N VAL A 147 31.87 -17.29 -16.41
CA VAL A 147 31.03 -16.70 -15.35
C VAL A 147 31.33 -17.38 -14.02
N ALA A 148 31.47 -16.58 -12.96
CA ALA A 148 31.76 -17.07 -11.62
C ALA A 148 30.68 -18.09 -11.16
N PRO A 149 31.06 -19.14 -10.42
CA PRO A 149 30.09 -20.08 -9.86
C PRO A 149 29.00 -19.34 -9.04
N ASN A 150 27.77 -19.85 -9.10
CA ASN A 150 26.60 -19.28 -8.43
C ASN A 150 26.21 -17.86 -8.91
N HIS A 151 26.65 -17.45 -10.10
CA HIS A 151 26.16 -16.22 -10.77
C HIS A 151 25.21 -16.55 -11.90
N VAL A 152 24.34 -15.60 -12.22
CA VAL A 152 23.40 -15.70 -13.32
C VAL A 152 24.15 -15.50 -14.64
N MET A 153 24.18 -16.55 -15.45
CA MET A 153 24.79 -16.55 -16.77
C MET A 153 23.83 -16.00 -17.84
N ALA A 154 22.53 -16.30 -17.73
CA ALA A 154 21.52 -15.83 -18.67
C ALA A 154 20.17 -15.68 -17.99
N VAL A 155 19.37 -14.72 -18.48
CA VAL A 155 17.99 -14.50 -18.04
C VAL A 155 17.06 -14.97 -19.15
N MET A 156 16.36 -16.07 -18.90
CA MET A 156 15.37 -16.64 -19.83
C MET A 156 14.07 -15.82 -19.81
N GLN A 157 13.75 -15.25 -18.65
CA GLN A 157 12.56 -14.43 -18.45
C GLN A 157 12.85 -13.40 -17.38
N LYS A 158 12.75 -12.11 -17.71
CA LYS A 158 12.96 -11.03 -16.73
C LYS A 158 11.96 -11.13 -15.58
N GLY A 159 12.40 -10.85 -14.36
CA GLY A 159 11.53 -10.71 -13.20
C GLY A 159 11.00 -9.28 -13.08
N TYR A 160 10.05 -9.07 -12.17
CA TYR A 160 9.50 -7.74 -11.89
C TYR A 160 9.16 -7.58 -10.41
N LYS A 161 9.41 -6.40 -9.87
CA LYS A 161 9.04 -5.97 -8.52
C LYS A 161 8.11 -4.77 -8.61
N LEU A 162 7.04 -4.75 -7.81
CA LEU A 162 6.19 -3.57 -7.60
C LEU A 162 6.62 -2.95 -6.27
N HIS A 163 7.27 -1.80 -6.33
CA HIS A 163 8.01 -1.23 -5.22
C HIS A 163 8.96 -2.30 -4.64
N GLU A 164 8.81 -2.66 -3.37
CA GLU A 164 9.62 -3.69 -2.71
C GLU A 164 9.02 -5.10 -2.81
N ARG A 165 7.80 -5.23 -3.35
CA ARG A 165 7.11 -6.53 -3.44
C ARG A 165 7.47 -7.23 -4.75
N LEU A 166 8.00 -8.44 -4.67
CA LEU A 166 8.21 -9.29 -5.84
C LEU A 166 6.87 -9.67 -6.49
N LEU A 167 6.69 -9.34 -7.77
CA LEU A 167 5.55 -9.79 -8.56
C LEU A 167 5.85 -11.14 -9.22
N ARG A 168 7.06 -11.27 -9.78
CA ARG A 168 7.54 -12.49 -10.41
C ARG A 168 9.06 -12.56 -10.35
N PRO A 169 9.65 -13.72 -10.00
CA PRO A 169 11.09 -13.89 -10.05
C PRO A 169 11.61 -13.87 -11.50
N ALA A 170 12.90 -13.55 -11.66
CA ALA A 170 13.60 -13.75 -12.92
C ALA A 170 13.91 -15.23 -13.10
N MET A 171 13.55 -15.82 -14.25
CA MET A 171 13.95 -17.19 -14.57
C MET A 171 15.34 -17.16 -15.19
N VAL A 172 16.29 -17.82 -14.52
CA VAL A 172 17.72 -17.66 -14.80
C VAL A 172 18.42 -18.98 -15.01
N VAL A 173 19.51 -18.93 -15.77
CA VAL A 173 20.52 -19.98 -15.86
C VAL A 173 21.67 -19.59 -14.95
N VAL A 174 22.07 -20.47 -14.04
CA VAL A 174 23.14 -20.21 -13.09
C VAL A 174 24.41 -20.96 -13.51
N ALA A 175 25.56 -20.30 -13.40
CA ALA A 175 26.84 -20.93 -13.65
C ALA A 175 27.20 -21.89 -12.50
N LYS A 176 27.61 -23.11 -12.84
CA LYS A 176 28.26 -24.05 -11.92
C LYS A 176 29.72 -24.20 -12.31
N ALA A 177 30.58 -24.49 -11.33
CA ALA A 177 31.99 -24.76 -11.59
C ALA A 177 32.13 -25.93 -12.58
N PRO A 178 33.08 -25.86 -13.54
CA PRO A 178 33.35 -26.97 -14.45
C PRO A 178 33.77 -28.20 -13.65
N ALA A 179 33.27 -29.37 -14.04
CA ALA A 179 33.65 -30.62 -13.39
C ALA A 179 35.17 -30.85 -13.58
N GLN A 180 35.93 -30.92 -12.48
CA GLN A 180 37.33 -31.33 -12.54
C GLN A 180 37.37 -32.75 -13.09
N SER A 181 37.92 -32.90 -14.30
CA SER A 181 38.28 -34.20 -14.90
C SER A 181 39.78 -34.41 -14.81
#